data_AF-A0A3P1Z200-F1
#
_entry.id   AF-A0A3P1Z200-F1
#
_cell.length_a   1.000
_cell.length_b   1.000
_cell.length_c   1.000
_cell.angle_alpha   90.00
_cell.angle_beta   90.00
_cell.angle_gamma   90.00
#
_symmetry.space_group_name_H-M   'P 1'
#
loop_
_entity.id
_entity.type
_entity.pdbx_description
1 polymer ?
#
loop_
_entity_poly.entity_id
_entity_poly.type
_entity_poly.pdbx_seq_one_letter_code
_entity_poly.pdbx_strand_id
1 'polypeptide(L)'
;MCYDLSSKLDKVVALVMQNQAEKAIALMESGGFDKHLLDDIGCCESSLPLYKLSMCNAILLNDDNWTKKFFPIVERNRIGCKKLLDYWEKQWKYPIGVPLDFGMYQSECAHFNDWDWDMESLLDGNMSELMALGYNEAEVEFCYAVLTYKSDLIQKHIEKRTNPDVYISGTVPFGKGRYDDGVSYNALECCSTFCCDAFDCYGLAGLWSSTQDQQIRAKDVHLLLEAAAYCDLEKKLKKLK
;
A
#
# COMPACT_ATOMS: atom_id res chain seq x y z
N MET A 1 0.46 4.57 18.61
CA MET A 1 1.75 4.38 19.34
C MET A 1 2.84 4.77 18.36
N CYS A 2 3.81 5.62 18.69
CA CYS A 2 4.83 5.99 17.68
C CYS A 2 5.85 4.85 17.57
N TYR A 3 5.73 4.00 16.56
CA TYR A 3 6.70 2.93 16.30
C TYR A 3 8.03 3.52 15.86
N ASP A 4 9.13 2.96 16.36
CA ASP A 4 10.45 3.31 15.85
C ASP A 4 10.60 2.77 14.42
N LEU A 5 10.32 3.63 13.44
CA LEU A 5 10.44 3.34 12.01
C LEU A 5 11.87 2.98 11.57
N SER A 6 12.86 3.27 12.41
CA SER A 6 14.26 2.92 12.17
C SER A 6 14.64 1.52 12.68
N SER A 7 13.76 0.89 13.46
CA SER A 7 13.98 -0.43 14.05
C SER A 7 14.24 -1.49 12.98
N LYS A 8 15.30 -2.27 13.22
CA LYS A 8 15.72 -3.37 12.34
C LYS A 8 14.86 -4.59 12.62
N LEU A 9 14.32 -5.20 11.57
CA LEU A 9 13.49 -6.40 11.72
C LEU A 9 14.30 -7.69 11.59
N ASP A 10 13.70 -8.78 12.04
CA ASP A 10 14.28 -10.12 11.98
C ASP A 10 14.62 -10.52 10.52
N LYS A 11 15.65 -11.35 10.38
CA LYS A 11 16.12 -11.84 9.09
C LYS A 11 15.01 -12.56 8.31
N VAL A 12 14.13 -13.33 8.97
CA VAL A 12 13.04 -14.02 8.26
C VAL A 12 12.07 -13.03 7.63
N VAL A 13 11.78 -11.92 8.31
CA VAL A 13 10.91 -10.84 7.81
C VAL A 13 11.55 -10.21 6.57
N ALA A 14 12.86 -9.94 6.63
CA ALA A 14 13.62 -9.42 5.50
C ALA A 14 13.55 -10.34 4.27
N LEU A 15 13.75 -11.64 4.46
CA LEU A 15 13.74 -12.63 3.38
C LEU A 15 12.34 -12.78 2.75
N VAL A 16 11.28 -12.78 3.57
CA VAL A 16 9.89 -12.83 3.10
C VAL A 16 9.54 -11.59 2.30
N MET A 17 9.89 -10.40 2.81
CA MET A 17 9.65 -9.13 2.14
C MET A 17 10.36 -9.05 0.77
N GLN A 18 11.57 -9.60 0.67
CA GLN A 18 12.37 -9.68 -0.57
C GLN A 18 12.02 -10.88 -1.47
N ASN A 19 10.96 -11.65 -1.15
CA ASN A 19 10.56 -12.86 -1.89
C ASN A 19 11.67 -13.92 -2.03
N GLN A 20 12.63 -13.98 -1.10
CA GLN A 20 13.71 -14.96 -1.08
C GLN A 20 13.25 -16.30 -0.48
N ALA A 21 12.28 -16.93 -1.16
CA ALA A 21 11.49 -18.05 -0.65
C ALA A 21 12.33 -19.20 -0.08
N GLU A 22 13.30 -19.70 -0.84
CA GLU A 22 14.11 -20.86 -0.43
C GLU A 22 14.87 -20.60 0.88
N LYS A 23 15.44 -19.40 1.04
CA LYS A 23 16.17 -19.02 2.24
C LYS A 23 15.23 -18.82 3.43
N ALA A 24 14.10 -18.16 3.21
CA ALA A 24 13.10 -17.95 4.26
C ALA A 24 12.58 -19.31 4.76
N ILE A 25 12.16 -20.19 3.85
CA ILE A 25 11.65 -21.53 4.18
C ILE A 25 12.69 -22.36 4.92
N ALA A 26 13.94 -22.41 4.43
CA ALA A 26 15.01 -23.13 5.13
C ALA A 26 15.26 -22.60 6.55
N LEU A 27 15.21 -21.28 6.75
CA LEU A 27 15.34 -20.67 8.08
C LEU A 27 14.17 -21.06 8.99
N MET A 28 12.96 -21.11 8.46
CA MET A 28 11.76 -21.47 9.22
C MET A 28 11.72 -22.95 9.58
N GLU A 29 12.09 -23.83 8.66
CA GLU A 29 12.14 -25.29 8.88
C GLU A 29 13.24 -25.71 9.85
N SER A 30 14.37 -24.99 9.85
CA SER A 30 15.43 -25.19 10.84
C SER A 30 15.12 -24.64 12.23
N GLY A 31 13.99 -23.91 12.38
CA GLY A 31 13.61 -23.28 13.65
C GLY A 31 14.47 -22.07 14.01
N GLY A 32 15.22 -21.51 13.07
CA GLY A 32 16.13 -20.38 13.29
C GLY A 32 15.46 -19.01 13.31
N PHE A 33 14.18 -18.92 13.67
CA PHE A 33 13.41 -17.68 13.73
C PHE A 33 12.50 -17.66 14.97
N ASP A 34 12.13 -16.46 15.42
CA ASP A 34 11.14 -16.30 16.48
C ASP A 34 9.74 -16.63 15.96
N LYS A 35 9.10 -17.65 16.57
CA LYS A 35 7.75 -18.08 16.19
C LYS A 35 6.67 -17.05 16.50
N HIS A 36 6.93 -16.05 17.36
CA HIS A 36 5.99 -14.95 17.56
C HIS A 36 5.70 -14.20 16.25
N LEU A 37 6.67 -14.15 15.33
CA LEU A 37 6.52 -13.51 14.01
C LEU A 37 5.41 -14.12 13.16
N LEU A 38 4.97 -15.35 13.48
CA LEU A 38 3.82 -15.98 12.86
C LEU A 38 2.54 -15.19 13.12
N ASP A 39 2.40 -14.64 14.32
CA ASP A 39 1.22 -13.92 14.76
C ASP A 39 1.40 -12.40 14.59
N ASP A 40 2.59 -11.89 14.88
CA ASP A 40 2.90 -10.46 14.74
C ASP A 40 4.40 -10.21 14.56
N ILE A 41 4.74 -9.46 13.50
CA ILE A 41 6.11 -8.99 13.26
C ILE A 41 6.48 -7.76 14.10
N GLY A 42 5.51 -7.14 14.79
CA GLY A 42 5.76 -6.15 15.84
C GLY A 42 6.09 -4.75 15.35
N CYS A 43 5.67 -4.37 14.14
CA CYS A 43 5.97 -3.05 13.57
C CYS A 43 4.73 -2.24 13.16
N CYS A 44 3.53 -2.68 13.51
CA CYS A 44 2.26 -2.02 13.17
C CYS A 44 1.37 -1.89 14.40
N GLU A 45 0.45 -0.94 14.41
CA GLU A 45 -0.56 -0.71 15.46
C GLU A 45 -1.45 -1.94 15.66
N SER A 46 -1.82 -2.58 14.55
CA SER A 46 -2.52 -3.86 14.53
C SER A 46 -1.54 -5.00 14.27
N SER A 47 -1.83 -6.17 14.85
CA SER A 47 -1.09 -7.42 14.63
C SER A 47 -0.88 -7.68 13.13
N LEU A 48 0.38 -7.81 12.70
CA LEU A 48 0.72 -8.11 11.32
C LEU A 48 1.46 -9.46 11.23
N PRO A 49 0.72 -10.58 11.09
CA PRO A 49 1.30 -11.88 10.79
C PRO A 49 2.26 -11.86 9.59
N LEU A 50 3.40 -12.55 9.70
CA LEU A 50 4.44 -12.58 8.66
C LEU A 50 3.91 -12.96 7.27
N TYR A 51 2.93 -13.87 7.17
CA TYR A 51 2.39 -14.32 5.89
C TYR A 51 1.74 -13.19 5.08
N LYS A 52 1.22 -12.15 5.76
CA LYS A 52 0.57 -11.00 5.12
C LYS A 52 1.56 -10.18 4.30
N LEU A 53 2.86 -10.20 4.61
CA LEU A 53 3.88 -9.57 3.76
C LEU A 53 3.94 -10.22 2.37
N SER A 54 3.83 -11.56 2.31
CA SER A 54 3.74 -12.26 1.03
C SER A 54 2.44 -11.93 0.29
N MET A 55 1.33 -11.72 1.01
CA MET A 55 0.08 -11.29 0.38
C MET A 55 0.21 -9.88 -0.22
N CYS A 56 0.84 -8.95 0.50
CA CYS A 56 1.10 -7.59 0.00
C CYS A 56 1.98 -7.63 -1.26
N ASN A 57 3.07 -8.40 -1.24
CA ASN A 57 3.89 -8.64 -2.43
C ASN A 57 3.07 -9.21 -3.59
N ALA A 58 2.17 -10.17 -3.34
CA ALA A 58 1.33 -10.77 -4.37
C ALA A 58 0.38 -9.75 -5.02
N ILE A 59 -0.21 -8.83 -4.24
CA ILE A 59 -1.09 -7.78 -4.75
C ILE A 59 -0.36 -6.90 -5.77
N LEU A 60 0.88 -6.51 -5.46
CA LEU A 60 1.75 -5.69 -6.31
C LEU A 60 2.24 -6.48 -7.53
N LEU A 61 2.76 -7.68 -7.31
CA LEU A 61 3.33 -8.52 -8.37
C LEU A 61 2.29 -8.98 -9.39
N ASN A 62 1.00 -8.96 -9.06
CA ASN A 62 -0.07 -9.37 -9.96
C ASN A 62 -0.42 -8.33 -11.04
N ASP A 63 0.13 -7.11 -10.98
CA ASP A 63 0.02 -6.18 -12.11
C ASP A 63 0.96 -6.62 -13.25
N ASP A 64 0.49 -6.59 -14.49
CA ASP A 64 1.27 -6.91 -15.70
C ASP A 64 1.79 -5.66 -16.43
N ASN A 65 1.43 -4.46 -15.99
CA ASN A 65 1.80 -3.18 -16.64
C ASN A 65 3.19 -2.67 -16.26
N TRP A 66 4.08 -3.53 -15.77
CA TRP A 66 5.45 -3.15 -15.42
C TRP A 66 6.21 -2.64 -16.65
N THR A 67 7.14 -1.70 -16.43
CA THR A 67 8.08 -1.33 -17.48
C THR A 67 8.98 -2.53 -17.81
N LYS A 68 9.25 -2.77 -19.10
CA LYS A 68 10.07 -3.92 -19.57
C LYS A 68 11.40 -4.11 -18.82
N LYS A 69 12.04 -3.03 -18.37
CA LYS A 69 13.28 -3.07 -17.59
C LYS A 69 13.15 -3.85 -16.27
N PHE A 70 11.96 -3.91 -15.71
CA PHE A 70 11.67 -4.60 -14.46
C PHE A 70 11.18 -6.04 -14.63
N PHE A 71 10.86 -6.49 -15.86
CA PHE A 71 10.29 -7.84 -16.09
C PHE A 71 11.12 -8.98 -15.48
N PRO A 72 12.47 -9.04 -15.64
CA PRO A 72 13.24 -10.12 -15.03
C PRO A 72 13.17 -10.12 -13.49
N ILE A 73 13.08 -8.92 -12.88
CA ILE A 73 12.97 -8.75 -11.43
C ILE A 73 11.59 -9.20 -10.97
N VAL A 74 10.53 -8.75 -11.66
CA VAL A 74 9.14 -9.09 -11.35
C VAL A 74 8.89 -10.59 -11.49
N GLU A 75 9.33 -11.24 -12.58
CA GLU A 75 9.18 -12.68 -12.79
C GLU A 75 9.84 -13.50 -11.68
N ARG A 76 11.08 -13.15 -11.30
CA ARG A 76 11.78 -13.80 -10.19
C ARG A 76 11.02 -13.65 -8.87
N ASN A 77 10.56 -12.44 -8.56
CA ASN A 77 9.80 -12.16 -7.34
C ASN A 77 8.43 -12.86 -7.35
N ARG A 78 7.74 -12.96 -8.48
CA ARG A 78 6.49 -13.74 -8.65
C ARG A 78 6.69 -15.21 -8.26
N ILE A 79 7.76 -15.84 -8.74
CA ILE A 79 8.07 -17.24 -8.41
C ILE A 79 8.32 -17.40 -6.90
N GLY A 80 9.15 -16.53 -6.32
CA GLY A 80 9.44 -16.55 -4.89
C GLY A 80 8.20 -16.31 -4.03
N CYS A 81 7.42 -15.28 -4.36
CA CYS A 81 6.18 -14.95 -3.66
C CYS A 81 5.18 -16.10 -3.72
N LYS A 82 4.98 -16.73 -4.89
CA LYS A 82 4.12 -17.90 -5.02
C LYS A 82 4.57 -19.07 -4.13
N LYS A 83 5.87 -19.36 -4.08
CA LYS A 83 6.41 -20.41 -3.20
C LYS A 83 6.16 -20.13 -1.72
N LEU A 84 6.33 -18.87 -1.28
CA LEU A 84 6.03 -18.46 0.10
C LEU A 84 4.55 -18.62 0.42
N LEU A 85 3.65 -18.15 -0.46
CA LEU A 85 2.21 -18.31 -0.31
C LEU A 85 1.79 -19.78 -0.20
N ASP A 86 2.28 -20.64 -1.10
CA ASP A 86 2.04 -22.08 -1.06
C ASP A 86 2.53 -22.70 0.26
N TYR A 87 3.69 -22.24 0.76
CA TYR A 87 4.25 -22.72 2.03
C TYR A 87 3.38 -22.32 3.22
N TRP A 88 2.96 -21.06 3.30
CA TRP A 88 2.05 -20.56 4.36
C TRP A 88 0.75 -21.35 4.43
N GLU A 89 0.13 -21.59 3.27
CA GLU A 89 -1.13 -22.34 3.18
C GLU A 89 -0.93 -23.82 3.57
N LYS A 90 0.14 -24.47 3.10
CA LYS A 90 0.36 -25.90 3.33
C LYS A 90 0.81 -26.18 4.76
N GLN A 91 1.80 -25.44 5.24
CA GLN A 91 2.50 -25.72 6.50
C GLN A 91 1.74 -25.18 7.72
N TRP A 92 1.19 -23.96 7.61
CA TRP A 92 0.56 -23.27 8.75
C TRP A 92 -0.92 -22.99 8.57
N LYS A 93 -1.52 -23.40 7.44
CA LYS A 93 -2.95 -23.27 7.15
C LYS A 93 -3.44 -21.82 7.15
N TYR A 94 -2.57 -20.88 6.79
CA TYR A 94 -2.95 -19.48 6.66
C TYR A 94 -3.94 -19.26 5.51
N PRO A 95 -4.90 -18.33 5.64
CA PRO A 95 -6.01 -18.14 4.70
C PRO A 95 -5.58 -17.27 3.51
N ILE A 96 -4.69 -17.77 2.66
CA ILE A 96 -4.11 -17.00 1.54
C ILE A 96 -5.18 -16.55 0.51
N GLY A 97 -6.27 -17.30 0.36
CA GLY A 97 -7.36 -16.96 -0.56
C GLY A 97 -8.35 -15.90 -0.05
N VAL A 98 -8.23 -15.46 1.20
CA VAL A 98 -9.08 -14.41 1.77
C VAL A 98 -8.43 -13.05 1.50
N PRO A 99 -9.13 -12.07 0.90
CA PRO A 99 -8.57 -10.74 0.69
C PRO A 99 -8.06 -10.11 1.99
N LEU A 100 -6.96 -9.35 1.89
CA LEU A 100 -6.42 -8.64 3.03
C LEU A 100 -7.36 -7.48 3.41
N ASP A 101 -7.68 -7.38 4.71
CA ASP A 101 -8.36 -6.20 5.25
C ASP A 101 -7.32 -5.13 5.64
N PHE A 102 -7.18 -4.12 4.78
CA PHE A 102 -6.30 -2.99 5.00
C PHE A 102 -6.88 -1.96 5.99
N GLY A 103 -8.16 -2.03 6.33
CA GLY A 103 -8.77 -1.09 7.29
C GLY A 103 -8.14 -1.16 8.68
N MET A 104 -7.64 -2.33 9.07
CA MET A 104 -6.90 -2.52 10.33
C MET A 104 -5.51 -1.85 10.35
N TYR A 105 -4.99 -1.46 9.18
CA TYR A 105 -3.64 -0.89 9.00
C TYR A 105 -3.71 0.53 8.43
N GLN A 106 -4.79 1.26 8.74
CA GLN A 106 -5.06 2.56 8.15
C GLN A 106 -3.91 3.56 8.36
N SER A 107 -3.32 3.59 9.56
CA SER A 107 -2.21 4.51 9.88
C SER A 107 -0.94 4.17 9.10
N GLU A 108 -0.66 2.88 8.86
CA GLU A 108 0.46 2.44 8.05
C GLU A 108 0.22 2.55 6.54
N CYS A 109 -1.04 2.54 6.10
CA CYS A 109 -1.40 2.65 4.68
C CYS A 109 -1.59 4.09 4.21
N ALA A 110 -1.80 5.05 5.11
CA ALA A 110 -2.04 6.44 4.75
C ALA A 110 -0.78 7.12 4.22
N HIS A 111 -0.84 7.61 2.97
CA HIS A 111 0.24 8.38 2.36
C HIS A 111 0.46 9.72 3.09
N PHE A 112 -0.65 10.38 3.45
CA PHE A 112 -0.65 11.57 4.30
C PHE A 112 -1.22 11.21 5.67
N ASN A 113 -0.32 10.92 6.62
CA ASN A 113 -0.67 10.43 7.96
C ASN A 113 -0.30 11.38 9.12
N ASP A 114 0.35 12.51 8.85
CA ASP A 114 0.66 13.51 9.86
C ASP A 114 -0.56 14.38 10.23
N TRP A 115 -0.55 14.88 11.46
CA TRP A 115 -1.61 15.68 12.07
C TRP A 115 -1.83 17.03 11.38
N ASP A 116 -0.87 17.44 10.55
CA ASP A 116 -0.89 18.69 9.78
C ASP A 116 -1.54 18.54 8.39
N TRP A 117 -1.90 17.32 7.97
CA TRP A 117 -2.53 17.04 6.67
C TRP A 117 -4.06 16.95 6.76
N ASP A 118 -4.69 18.09 7.00
CA ASP A 118 -6.13 18.26 6.88
C ASP A 118 -6.58 18.52 5.43
N MET A 119 -7.89 18.71 5.24
CA MET A 119 -8.44 18.99 3.91
C MET A 119 -7.92 20.33 3.36
N GLU A 120 -7.77 21.34 4.21
CA GLU A 120 -7.34 22.68 3.80
C GLU A 120 -5.92 22.66 3.24
N SER A 121 -5.02 21.92 3.89
CA SER A 121 -3.63 21.74 3.45
C SER A 121 -3.48 20.81 2.24
N LEU A 122 -4.27 19.73 2.15
CA LEU A 122 -4.13 18.77 1.05
C LEU A 122 -4.87 19.20 -0.22
N LEU A 123 -6.03 19.85 -0.11
CA LEU A 123 -6.87 20.21 -1.25
C LEU A 123 -6.93 21.73 -1.46
N ASP A 124 -6.03 22.50 -0.84
CA ASP A 124 -5.97 23.96 -0.90
C ASP A 124 -7.29 24.69 -0.55
N GLY A 125 -8.09 24.10 0.34
CA GLY A 125 -9.36 24.69 0.78
C GLY A 125 -10.21 23.73 1.60
N ASN A 126 -11.18 24.27 2.32
CA ASN A 126 -12.17 23.45 3.04
C ASN A 126 -13.37 23.08 2.16
N MET A 127 -14.23 22.22 2.68
CA MET A 127 -15.43 21.74 1.97
C MET A 127 -16.30 22.89 1.43
N SER A 128 -16.51 23.96 2.22
CA SER A 128 -17.38 25.06 1.80
C SER A 128 -16.78 25.84 0.62
N GLU A 129 -15.47 26.07 0.65
CA GLU A 129 -14.73 26.75 -0.42
C GLU A 129 -14.72 25.91 -1.71
N LEU A 130 -14.46 24.60 -1.59
CA LEU A 130 -14.45 23.68 -2.73
C LEU A 130 -15.85 23.58 -3.37
N MET A 131 -16.92 23.50 -2.57
CA MET A 131 -18.29 23.52 -3.09
C MET A 131 -18.64 24.85 -3.77
N ALA A 132 -18.13 25.99 -3.26
CA ALA A 132 -18.32 27.29 -3.89
C ALA A 132 -17.63 27.40 -5.26
N LEU A 133 -16.56 26.63 -5.49
CA LEU A 133 -15.89 26.49 -6.79
C LEU A 133 -16.62 25.53 -7.75
N GLY A 134 -17.67 24.85 -7.28
CA GLY A 134 -18.51 23.95 -8.07
C GLY A 134 -18.17 22.47 -7.92
N TYR A 135 -17.30 22.09 -7.00
CA TYR A 135 -17.02 20.68 -6.69
C TYR A 135 -18.21 20.00 -5.99
N ASN A 136 -18.39 18.70 -6.24
CA ASN A 136 -19.36 17.89 -5.52
C ASN A 136 -18.82 17.49 -4.14
N GLU A 137 -19.62 17.70 -3.09
CA GLU A 137 -19.26 17.37 -1.71
C GLU A 137 -18.77 15.92 -1.54
N ALA A 138 -19.45 14.95 -2.17
CA ALA A 138 -19.08 13.54 -2.04
C ALA A 138 -17.77 13.21 -2.76
N GLU A 139 -17.49 13.85 -3.90
CA GLU A 139 -16.23 13.66 -4.64
C GLU A 139 -15.05 14.25 -3.86
N VAL A 140 -15.25 15.42 -3.21
CA VAL A 140 -14.27 16.04 -2.30
C VAL A 140 -14.01 15.15 -1.09
N GLU A 141 -15.06 14.70 -0.39
CA GLU A 141 -14.93 13.80 0.76
C GLU A 141 -14.20 12.52 0.36
N PHE A 142 -14.51 11.96 -0.82
CA PHE A 142 -13.87 10.75 -1.30
C PHE A 142 -12.39 10.95 -1.65
N CYS A 143 -12.03 12.03 -2.34
CA CYS A 143 -10.65 12.33 -2.68
C CYS A 143 -9.81 12.46 -1.40
N TYR A 144 -10.25 13.28 -0.44
CA TYR A 144 -9.58 13.43 0.84
C TYR A 144 -9.47 12.11 1.62
N ALA A 145 -10.52 11.30 1.62
CA ALA A 145 -10.50 9.98 2.26
C ALA A 145 -9.45 9.06 1.65
N VAL A 146 -9.25 9.07 0.33
CA VAL A 146 -8.21 8.29 -0.34
C VAL A 146 -6.80 8.80 -0.01
N LEU A 147 -6.57 10.12 -0.03
CA LEU A 147 -5.28 10.72 0.31
C LEU A 147 -4.81 10.37 1.74
N THR A 148 -5.76 10.25 2.67
CA THR A 148 -5.51 9.96 4.09
C THR A 148 -5.86 8.52 4.50
N TYR A 149 -6.16 7.66 3.52
CA TYR A 149 -6.57 6.26 3.67
C TYR A 149 -7.66 6.00 4.73
N LYS A 150 -8.65 6.90 4.87
CA LYS A 150 -9.80 6.74 5.79
C LYS A 150 -10.72 5.63 5.30
N SER A 151 -10.46 4.40 5.76
CA SER A 151 -11.00 3.17 5.19
C SER A 151 -12.53 3.08 5.24
N ASP A 152 -13.14 3.56 6.31
CA ASP A 152 -14.59 3.63 6.51
C ASP A 152 -15.26 4.60 5.52
N LEU A 153 -14.68 5.79 5.33
CA LEU A 153 -15.15 6.77 4.35
C LEU A 153 -14.95 6.26 2.92
N ILE A 154 -13.80 5.67 2.62
CA ILE A 154 -13.53 5.05 1.31
C ILE A 154 -14.61 4.01 1.00
N GLN A 155 -14.88 3.10 1.94
CA GLN A 155 -15.89 2.04 1.74
C GLN A 155 -17.30 2.63 1.53
N LYS A 156 -17.69 3.62 2.33
CA LYS A 156 -18.94 4.37 2.17
C LYS A 156 -19.07 4.96 0.76
N HIS A 157 -18.00 5.53 0.18
CA HIS A 157 -18.03 6.14 -1.15
C HIS A 157 -18.00 5.12 -2.28
N ILE A 158 -17.31 3.99 -2.11
CA ILE A 158 -17.36 2.86 -3.04
C ILE A 158 -18.80 2.33 -3.15
N GLU A 159 -19.50 2.15 -2.02
CA GLU A 159 -20.89 1.69 -1.98
C GLU A 159 -21.86 2.67 -2.64
N LYS A 160 -21.62 3.97 -2.46
CA LYS A 160 -22.39 5.04 -3.12
C LYS A 160 -22.05 5.21 -4.61
N ARG A 161 -21.03 4.50 -5.11
CA ARG A 161 -20.49 4.68 -6.47
C ARG A 161 -20.10 6.14 -6.76
N THR A 162 -19.53 6.83 -5.78
CA THR A 162 -18.99 8.19 -5.97
C THR A 162 -17.91 8.15 -7.05
N ASN A 163 -17.92 9.13 -7.96
CA ASN A 163 -16.93 9.22 -9.04
C ASN A 163 -15.53 9.51 -8.44
N PRO A 164 -14.55 8.61 -8.57
CA PRO A 164 -13.20 8.85 -8.04
C PRO A 164 -12.31 9.67 -9.00
N ASP A 165 -12.77 9.93 -10.23
CA ASP A 165 -11.98 10.53 -11.30
C ASP A 165 -12.29 12.02 -11.49
N VAL A 166 -12.04 12.79 -10.43
CA VAL A 166 -12.19 14.25 -10.42
C VAL A 166 -10.94 14.86 -9.81
N TYR A 167 -10.36 15.84 -10.49
CA TYR A 167 -9.22 16.61 -10.00
C TYR A 167 -9.70 17.78 -9.13
N ILE A 168 -9.24 17.83 -7.89
CA ILE A 168 -9.71 18.74 -6.84
C ILE A 168 -8.54 19.55 -6.28
N SER A 169 -8.68 20.87 -6.29
CA SER A 169 -7.86 21.85 -5.57
C SER A 169 -8.66 23.14 -5.39
N GLY A 170 -8.51 23.82 -4.26
CA GLY A 170 -9.11 25.13 -4.00
C GLY A 170 -8.45 26.28 -4.78
N THR A 171 -7.32 26.02 -5.43
CA THR A 171 -6.65 27.01 -6.31
C THR A 171 -7.02 26.85 -7.78
N VAL A 172 -7.73 25.77 -8.15
CA VAL A 172 -8.08 25.45 -9.54
C VAL A 172 -9.60 25.36 -9.69
N PRO A 173 -10.21 26.03 -10.69
CA PRO A 173 -11.65 25.92 -10.93
C PRO A 173 -12.09 24.48 -11.28
N PHE A 174 -13.32 24.14 -10.91
CA PHE A 174 -13.92 22.85 -11.25
C PHE A 174 -13.80 22.52 -12.75
N GLY A 175 -13.38 21.29 -13.04
CA GLY A 175 -13.19 20.78 -14.41
C GLY A 175 -11.94 21.33 -15.13
N LYS A 176 -11.04 22.04 -14.44
CA LYS A 176 -9.77 22.55 -15.00
C LYS A 176 -8.52 21.86 -14.48
N GLY A 177 -8.62 21.13 -13.37
CA GLY A 177 -7.50 20.38 -12.79
C GLY A 177 -6.98 19.27 -13.71
N ARG A 178 -5.68 18.98 -13.61
CA ARG A 178 -4.96 18.00 -14.44
C ARG A 178 -3.86 17.30 -13.64
N TYR A 179 -3.41 16.15 -14.13
CA TYR A 179 -2.35 15.37 -13.47
C TYR A 179 -1.01 16.10 -13.33
N ASP A 180 -0.75 17.11 -14.17
CA ASP A 180 0.54 17.80 -14.28
C ASP A 180 0.53 19.23 -13.72
N ASP A 181 -0.57 19.67 -13.10
CA ASP A 181 -0.67 21.04 -12.56
C ASP A 181 0.04 21.23 -11.21
N GLY A 182 0.42 20.14 -10.55
CA GLY A 182 1.19 20.13 -9.31
C GLY A 182 0.40 20.51 -8.05
N VAL A 183 -0.91 20.70 -8.14
CA VAL A 183 -1.76 21.15 -7.03
C VAL A 183 -3.07 20.35 -6.91
N SER A 184 -3.58 19.80 -8.01
CA SER A 184 -4.82 19.04 -8.02
C SER A 184 -4.58 17.58 -7.66
N TYR A 185 -5.38 17.06 -6.74
CA TYR A 185 -5.41 15.63 -6.42
C TYR A 185 -6.63 14.94 -7.05
N ASN A 186 -6.48 13.68 -7.41
CA ASN A 186 -7.53 12.83 -7.98
C ASN A 186 -7.48 11.47 -7.30
N ALA A 187 -8.61 11.03 -6.73
CA ALA A 187 -8.65 9.83 -5.89
C ALA A 187 -8.14 8.58 -6.63
N LEU A 188 -8.54 8.39 -7.89
CA LEU A 188 -8.11 7.24 -8.68
C LEU A 188 -6.63 7.32 -9.05
N GLU A 189 -6.19 8.45 -9.59
CA GLU A 189 -4.81 8.62 -10.08
C GLU A 189 -3.80 8.58 -8.93
N CYS A 190 -4.15 9.15 -7.77
CA CYS A 190 -3.33 9.09 -6.56
C CYS A 190 -3.04 7.65 -6.12
N CYS A 191 -3.99 6.70 -6.29
CA CYS A 191 -3.71 5.31 -5.96
C CYS A 191 -2.55 4.75 -6.80
N SER A 192 -2.51 5.05 -8.09
CA SER A 192 -1.39 4.65 -8.95
C SER A 192 -0.11 5.39 -8.57
N THR A 193 -0.19 6.70 -8.32
CA THR A 193 0.97 7.53 -7.95
C THR A 193 1.63 7.02 -6.68
N PHE A 194 0.87 6.77 -5.62
CA PHE A 194 1.43 6.32 -4.34
C PHE A 194 2.01 4.90 -4.44
N CYS A 195 1.36 4.00 -5.20
CA CYS A 195 1.92 2.68 -5.48
C CYS A 195 3.26 2.78 -6.23
N CYS A 196 3.36 3.68 -7.23
CA CYS A 196 4.60 3.96 -7.95
C CYS A 196 5.68 4.61 -7.08
N ASP A 197 5.34 5.60 -6.26
CA ASP A 197 6.29 6.29 -5.39
C ASP A 197 6.89 5.35 -4.34
N ALA A 198 6.07 4.51 -3.71
CA ALA A 198 6.55 3.46 -2.82
C ALA A 198 7.56 2.53 -3.50
N PHE A 199 7.35 2.24 -4.79
CA PHE A 199 8.23 1.37 -5.56
C PHE A 199 9.52 2.05 -6.03
N ASP A 200 9.39 3.14 -6.78
CA ASP A 200 10.46 3.81 -7.50
C ASP A 200 11.22 4.83 -6.63
N CYS A 201 10.50 5.58 -5.79
CA CYS A 201 11.07 6.69 -5.01
C CYS A 201 11.54 6.25 -3.62
N TYR A 202 10.81 5.34 -2.97
CA TYR A 202 11.04 5.01 -1.55
C TYR A 202 11.72 3.65 -1.30
N GLY A 203 12.08 2.93 -2.38
CA GLY A 203 13.13 1.91 -2.34
C GLY A 203 12.67 0.45 -2.35
N LEU A 204 11.37 0.15 -2.48
CA LEU A 204 10.91 -1.25 -2.63
C LEU A 204 11.52 -1.91 -3.88
N ALA A 205 11.73 -1.16 -4.97
CA ALA A 205 12.43 -1.65 -6.16
C ALA A 205 13.85 -2.15 -5.84
N GLY A 206 14.55 -1.48 -4.91
CA GLY A 206 15.88 -1.87 -4.46
C GLY A 206 15.88 -3.22 -3.73
N LEU A 207 14.91 -3.40 -2.82
CA LEU A 207 14.71 -4.65 -2.08
C LEU A 207 14.42 -5.81 -3.03
N TRP A 208 13.53 -5.59 -4.01
CA TRP A 208 13.18 -6.61 -5.01
C TRP A 208 14.29 -6.87 -6.01
N SER A 209 15.18 -5.93 -6.26
CA SER A 209 16.29 -6.10 -7.20
C SER A 209 17.48 -6.82 -6.57
N SER A 210 17.66 -6.69 -5.26
CA SER A 210 18.77 -7.32 -4.55
C SER A 210 18.73 -8.85 -4.65
N THR A 211 19.90 -9.46 -4.81
CA THR A 211 20.13 -10.91 -4.65
C THR A 211 20.78 -11.23 -3.30
N GLN A 212 21.21 -10.20 -2.57
CA GLN A 212 21.82 -10.29 -1.26
C GLN A 212 20.75 -10.16 -0.17
N ASP A 213 21.04 -10.70 1.01
CA ASP A 213 20.21 -10.54 2.20
C ASP A 213 20.29 -9.07 2.64
N GLN A 214 19.33 -8.23 2.23
CA GLN A 214 19.25 -6.86 2.71
C GLN A 214 18.54 -6.80 4.05
N GLN A 215 19.02 -5.94 4.93
CA GLN A 215 18.32 -5.59 6.16
C GLN A 215 17.12 -4.70 5.82
N ILE A 216 15.97 -5.00 6.42
CA ILE A 216 14.77 -4.17 6.33
C ILE A 216 14.47 -3.52 7.68
N ARG A 217 13.73 -2.43 7.64
CA ARG A 217 13.24 -1.67 8.79
C ARG A 217 11.72 -1.64 8.80
N ALA A 218 11.14 -1.24 9.93
CA ALA A 218 9.68 -1.05 10.07
C ALA A 218 9.09 -0.15 8.96
N LYS A 219 9.76 0.95 8.59
CA LYS A 219 9.29 1.79 7.47
C LYS A 219 9.20 1.07 6.13
N ASP A 220 10.08 0.09 5.89
CA ASP A 220 10.09 -0.63 4.61
C ASP A 220 8.83 -1.53 4.53
N VAL A 221 8.40 -2.07 5.68
CA VAL A 221 7.12 -2.78 5.79
C VAL A 221 5.93 -1.85 5.57
N HIS A 222 5.94 -0.65 6.16
CA HIS A 222 4.87 0.34 5.98
C HIS A 222 4.72 0.72 4.50
N LEU A 223 5.83 0.96 3.80
CA LEU A 223 5.82 1.21 2.36
C LEU A 223 5.21 0.05 1.56
N LEU A 224 5.48 -1.20 1.95
CA LEU A 224 4.88 -2.37 1.30
C LEU A 224 3.38 -2.47 1.56
N LEU A 225 2.92 -2.15 2.78
CA LEU A 225 1.51 -2.09 3.13
C LEU A 225 0.80 -1.02 2.31
N GLU A 226 1.30 0.21 2.34
CA GLU A 226 0.79 1.36 1.57
C GLU A 226 0.67 1.01 0.09
N ALA A 227 1.75 0.52 -0.53
CA ALA A 227 1.76 0.19 -1.94
C ALA A 227 0.70 -0.88 -2.26
N ALA A 228 0.62 -1.95 -1.47
CA ALA A 228 -0.38 -3.00 -1.68
C ALA A 228 -1.82 -2.49 -1.45
N ALA A 229 -2.01 -1.63 -0.46
CA ALA A 229 -3.28 -1.04 -0.08
C ALA A 229 -3.84 -0.15 -1.20
N TYR A 230 -3.01 0.72 -1.78
CA TYR A 230 -3.39 1.59 -2.90
C TYR A 230 -3.52 0.81 -4.22
N CYS A 231 -2.68 -0.19 -4.48
CA CYS A 231 -2.84 -1.05 -5.66
C CYS A 231 -4.10 -1.94 -5.59
N ASP A 232 -4.57 -2.36 -4.40
CA ASP A 232 -5.87 -3.00 -4.23
C ASP A 232 -7.04 -2.01 -4.39
N LEU A 233 -6.91 -0.82 -3.78
CA LEU A 233 -7.91 0.24 -3.86
C LEU A 233 -8.11 0.72 -5.30
N GLU A 234 -7.05 0.94 -6.06
CA GLU A 234 -7.13 1.35 -7.47
C GLU A 234 -8.00 0.38 -8.31
N LYS A 235 -7.84 -0.93 -8.10
CA LYS A 235 -8.66 -1.96 -8.77
C LYS A 235 -10.13 -1.87 -8.41
N LYS A 236 -10.46 -1.43 -7.19
CA LYS A 236 -11.85 -1.18 -6.75
C LYS A 236 -12.38 0.10 -7.39
N LEU A 237 -11.59 1.19 -7.39
CA LEU A 237 -11.98 2.49 -7.96
C LEU A 237 -12.17 2.43 -9.48
N LYS A 238 -11.33 1.69 -10.22
CA LYS A 238 -11.49 1.47 -11.67
C LYS A 238 -12.83 0.84 -12.06
N LYS A 239 -13.53 0.16 -11.14
CA LYS A 239 -14.86 -0.43 -11.38
C LYS A 239 -16.03 0.54 -11.16
N LEU A 240 -15.73 1.75 -10.67
CA LEU A 240 -16.71 2.82 -10.47
C LEU A 240 -16.87 3.70 -11.71
N LYS A 241 -15.83 3.76 -12.56
CA LYS A 241 -15.89 4.31 -13.93
C LYS A 241 -16.83 3.48 -14.81
#